data_AF-A0A2S6TS44-F1
#
_entry.id   AF-A0A2S6TS44-F1
#
_cell.length_a   1.000
_cell.length_b   1.000
_cell.length_c   1.000
_cell.angle_alpha   90.00
_cell.angle_beta   90.00
_cell.angle_gamma   90.00
#
_symmetry.space_group_name_H-M   'P 1'
#
loop_
_entity.id
_entity.type
_entity.pdbx_description
1 polymer ?
#
loop_
_entity_poly.entity_id
_entity_poly.type
_entity_poly.pdbx_seq_one_letter_code
_entity_poly.pdbx_strand_id
1 'polypeptide(L)'
;MMRFNIPAVALAVLLMTGTLGAPALASDHLDFHRQQCNGGKAVLAAQVRGCSKVAGSDRFGAATNGIAYYDMGVAYGLNGQFNKAVENYTKALKLNPRDSDVAFNRDLALRALKEPGKEIEGQPRPKKEIA
;
A
#
# COMPACT_ATOMS: atom_id res chain seq x y z
N MET A 1 37.81 -52.88 -11.98
CA MET A 1 38.83 -52.32 -11.07
C MET A 1 39.56 -51.19 -11.80
N MET A 2 39.12 -49.94 -11.61
CA MET A 2 39.79 -48.75 -12.18
C MET A 2 40.48 -47.99 -11.03
N ARG A 3 41.80 -47.84 -11.14
CA ARG A 3 42.65 -47.10 -10.21
C ARG A 3 42.68 -45.65 -10.65
N PHE A 4 42.18 -44.74 -9.82
CA PHE A 4 42.30 -43.30 -10.02
C PHE A 4 43.69 -42.84 -9.54
N ASN A 5 44.46 -42.27 -10.46
CA ASN A 5 45.77 -41.69 -10.20
C ASN A 5 45.61 -40.17 -10.15
N ILE A 6 45.57 -39.59 -8.95
CA ILE A 6 45.45 -38.14 -8.75
C ILE A 6 46.86 -37.58 -8.54
N PRO A 7 47.45 -36.80 -9.46
CA PRO A 7 48.72 -36.15 -9.22
C PRO A 7 48.54 -35.02 -8.21
N ALA A 8 49.40 -35.02 -7.18
CA ALA A 8 49.37 -34.19 -5.98
C ALA A 8 49.78 -32.70 -6.20
N VAL A 9 49.36 -32.07 -7.31
CA VAL A 9 49.76 -30.69 -7.62
C VAL A 9 48.56 -29.86 -8.07
N ALA A 10 47.73 -29.48 -7.11
CA ALA A 10 46.90 -28.27 -7.20
C ALA A 10 46.41 -27.87 -5.79
N LEU A 11 47.33 -27.86 -4.82
CA LEU A 11 47.14 -27.23 -3.52
C LEU A 11 47.49 -25.74 -3.66
N ALA A 12 46.64 -25.00 -4.38
CA ALA A 12 46.66 -23.55 -4.53
C ALA A 12 45.37 -23.22 -5.30
N VAL A 13 44.32 -22.58 -4.79
CA VAL A 13 44.27 -21.33 -4.03
C VAL A 13 43.01 -21.38 -3.17
N LEU A 14 43.16 -21.73 -1.89
CA LEU A 14 42.20 -21.38 -0.85
C LEU A 14 42.69 -20.04 -0.29
N LEU A 15 41.78 -19.06 -0.18
CA LEU A 15 41.96 -17.67 0.29
C LEU A 15 42.06 -16.63 -0.82
N MET A 16 40.92 -16.29 -1.43
CA MET A 16 40.53 -14.89 -1.59
C MET A 16 39.00 -14.81 -1.42
N THR A 17 38.63 -14.36 -0.23
CA THR A 17 37.50 -13.48 0.08
C THR A 17 36.10 -13.92 -0.37
N GLY A 18 35.32 -14.38 0.60
CA GLY A 18 33.87 -14.27 0.51
C GLY A 18 33.47 -12.81 0.32
N THR A 19 32.64 -12.57 -0.69
CA THR A 19 31.63 -11.53 -0.61
C THR A 19 30.33 -12.20 -0.21
N LEU A 20 29.88 -11.87 1.00
CA LEU A 20 28.47 -11.95 1.35
C LEU A 20 27.65 -11.23 0.29
N GLY A 21 26.46 -11.76 0.04
CA GLY A 21 25.38 -11.05 -0.61
C GLY A 21 25.03 -11.67 -1.94
N ALA A 22 24.07 -12.59 -1.92
CA ALA A 22 23.06 -12.50 -2.94
C ALA A 22 22.63 -11.03 -3.02
N PRO A 23 22.45 -10.41 -4.20
CA PRO A 23 21.38 -9.45 -4.26
C PRO A 23 20.16 -10.30 -3.93
N ALA A 24 19.75 -10.27 -2.67
CA ALA A 24 18.35 -10.47 -2.37
C ALA A 24 17.69 -9.45 -3.29
N LEU A 25 17.13 -9.91 -4.41
CA LEU A 25 16.04 -9.20 -5.04
C LEU A 25 14.99 -9.19 -3.93
N ALA A 26 15.09 -8.20 -3.05
CA ALA A 26 13.98 -7.65 -2.32
C ALA A 26 13.09 -7.02 -3.40
N SER A 27 12.47 -7.87 -4.23
CA SER A 27 11.26 -7.51 -4.94
C SER A 27 10.32 -7.05 -3.83
N ASP A 28 10.12 -5.74 -3.82
CA ASP A 28 9.91 -4.95 -2.63
C ASP A 28 8.58 -5.39 -1.99
N HIS A 29 8.56 -5.78 -0.71
CA HIS A 29 7.31 -6.17 -0.04
C HIS A 29 6.26 -5.04 -0.07
N LEU A 30 6.72 -3.80 -0.30
CA LEU A 30 5.88 -2.62 -0.51
C LEU A 30 5.14 -2.62 -1.86
N ASP A 31 5.65 -3.25 -2.91
CA ASP A 31 4.93 -3.42 -4.18
C ASP A 31 3.73 -4.35 -4.02
N PHE A 32 3.88 -5.41 -3.22
CA PHE A 32 2.77 -6.29 -2.85
C PHE A 32 1.71 -5.55 -2.03
N HIS A 33 2.11 -4.63 -1.15
CA HIS A 33 1.17 -3.77 -0.42
C HIS A 33 0.47 -2.75 -1.33
N ARG A 34 1.18 -2.23 -2.34
CA ARG A 34 0.60 -1.38 -3.38
C ARG A 34 -0.44 -2.12 -4.22
N GLN A 35 -0.15 -3.36 -4.62
CA GLN A 35 -1.11 -4.22 -5.33
C GLN A 35 -2.36 -4.49 -4.48
N GLN A 36 -2.20 -4.72 -3.18
CA GLN A 36 -3.33 -4.89 -2.25
C GLN A 36 -4.15 -3.61 -2.03
N CYS A 37 -3.52 -2.43 -2.14
CA CYS A 37 -4.23 -1.17 -2.06
C CYS A 37 -5.09 -0.93 -3.33
N ASN A 38 -4.58 -1.34 -4.50
CA ASN A 38 -5.24 -1.21 -5.81
C ASN A 38 -6.23 -2.35 -6.16
N GLY A 39 -6.41 -3.36 -5.29
CA GLY A 39 -7.14 -4.59 -5.62
C GLY A 39 -8.66 -4.44 -5.50
N GLY A 40 -9.35 -4.42 -6.65
CA GLY A 40 -10.81 -4.41 -6.75
C GLY A 40 -11.48 -5.47 -5.87
N LYS A 41 -12.31 -5.00 -4.93
CA LYS A 41 -13.06 -5.78 -3.94
C LYS A 41 -12.22 -6.49 -2.86
N ALA A 42 -11.09 -5.93 -2.46
CA ALA A 42 -10.43 -6.40 -1.24
C ALA A 42 -11.37 -6.22 -0.03
N VAL A 43 -11.48 -7.26 0.80
CA VAL A 43 -12.09 -7.21 2.13
C VAL A 43 -11.60 -5.95 2.83
N LEU A 44 -12.50 -5.07 3.27
CA LEU A 44 -12.23 -3.71 3.77
C LEU A 44 -11.01 -3.65 4.73
N ALA A 45 -10.79 -4.70 5.52
CA ALA A 45 -9.65 -4.83 6.44
C ALA A 45 -8.29 -5.12 5.77
N ALA A 46 -8.25 -5.88 4.67
CA ALA A 46 -7.03 -6.19 3.93
C ALA A 46 -6.53 -4.98 3.13
N GLN A 47 -7.45 -4.21 2.53
CA GLN A 47 -7.12 -3.00 1.77
C GLN A 47 -6.48 -1.94 2.66
N VAL A 48 -7.02 -1.72 3.87
CA VAL A 48 -6.48 -0.77 4.84
C VAL A 48 -5.04 -1.13 5.26
N ARG A 49 -4.72 -2.43 5.44
CA ARG A 49 -3.35 -2.85 5.79
C ARG A 49 -2.35 -2.55 4.67
N GLY A 50 -2.71 -2.83 3.42
CA GLY A 50 -1.87 -2.52 2.26
C GLY A 50 -1.65 -1.01 2.12
N CYS A 51 -2.73 -0.24 2.11
CA CYS A 51 -2.67 1.21 1.94
C CYS A 51 -1.93 1.91 3.10
N SER A 52 -2.04 1.43 4.35
CA SER A 52 -1.30 1.99 5.48
C SER A 52 0.22 1.86 5.32
N LYS A 53 0.71 0.80 4.66
CA LYS A 53 2.13 0.60 4.41
C LYS A 53 2.64 1.48 3.27
N VAL A 54 1.82 1.69 2.24
CA VAL A 54 2.12 2.61 1.15
C VAL A 54 2.17 4.06 1.66
N ALA A 55 1.11 4.51 2.34
CA ALA A 55 0.94 5.90 2.74
C ALA A 55 1.94 6.39 3.82
N GLY A 56 2.55 5.46 4.55
CA GLY A 56 3.59 5.72 5.55
C GLY A 56 5.02 5.52 5.05
N SER A 57 5.22 5.27 3.75
CA SER A 57 6.53 5.07 3.15
C SER A 57 6.98 6.29 2.34
N ASP A 58 8.25 6.65 2.50
CA ASP A 58 8.89 7.71 1.70
C ASP A 58 9.21 7.26 0.27
N ARG A 59 9.01 5.96 -0.05
CA ARG A 59 9.32 5.40 -1.37
C ARG A 59 8.31 5.77 -2.44
N PHE A 60 7.11 6.18 -2.05
CA PHE A 60 6.04 6.53 -2.98
C PHE A 60 5.82 8.04 -3.02
N GLY A 61 5.53 8.56 -4.21
CA GLY A 61 5.28 9.98 -4.42
C GLY A 61 3.99 10.46 -3.74
N ALA A 62 3.87 11.78 -3.54
CA ALA A 62 2.72 12.42 -2.91
C ALA A 62 1.37 12.01 -3.56
N ALA A 63 1.34 11.84 -4.88
CA ALA A 63 0.15 11.37 -5.59
C ALA A 63 -0.27 9.95 -5.15
N THR A 64 0.67 9.01 -5.07
CA THR A 64 0.41 7.63 -4.65
C THR A 64 -0.01 7.56 -3.17
N ASN A 65 0.66 8.32 -2.31
CA ASN A 65 0.28 8.41 -0.90
C ASN A 65 -1.12 9.03 -0.74
N GLY A 66 -1.47 10.03 -1.55
CA GLY A 66 -2.79 10.64 -1.59
C GLY A 66 -3.89 9.65 -1.96
N ILE A 67 -3.63 8.82 -2.97
CA ILE A 67 -4.55 7.74 -3.38
C ILE A 67 -4.71 6.71 -2.26
N ALA A 68 -3.62 6.25 -1.65
CA ALA A 68 -3.69 5.28 -0.56
C ALA A 68 -4.49 5.80 0.65
N TYR A 69 -4.32 7.06 1.04
CA TYR A 69 -5.15 7.69 2.06
C TYR A 69 -6.62 7.80 1.63
N TYR A 70 -6.90 8.13 0.38
CA TYR A 70 -8.26 8.18 -0.11
C TYR A 70 -8.95 6.81 -0.07
N ASP A 71 -8.29 5.75 -0.52
CA ASP A 71 -8.84 4.39 -0.54
C ASP A 71 -9.08 3.87 0.90
N MET A 72 -8.19 4.20 1.84
CA MET A 72 -8.45 3.96 3.27
C MET A 72 -9.71 4.71 3.74
N GLY A 73 -9.90 5.96 3.32
CA GLY A 73 -11.09 6.75 3.63
C GLY A 73 -12.37 6.10 3.13
N VAL A 74 -12.36 5.60 1.89
CA VAL A 74 -13.49 4.87 1.28
C VAL A 74 -13.79 3.60 2.07
N ALA A 75 -12.76 2.79 2.38
CA ALA A 75 -12.92 1.56 3.14
C ALA A 75 -13.53 1.81 4.54
N TYR A 76 -13.07 2.85 5.24
CA TYR A 76 -13.66 3.21 6.53
C TYR A 76 -15.09 3.74 6.41
N GLY A 77 -15.39 4.52 5.38
CA GLY A 77 -16.75 5.02 5.13
C GLY A 77 -17.74 3.90 4.85
N LEU A 78 -17.35 2.92 4.03
CA LEU A 78 -18.17 1.73 3.76
C LEU A 78 -18.36 0.85 5.01
N ASN A 79 -17.42 0.87 5.95
CA ASN A 79 -17.54 0.18 7.23
C ASN A 79 -18.25 1.01 8.31
N GLY A 80 -18.82 2.17 7.98
CA GLY A 80 -19.48 3.07 8.94
C GLY A 80 -18.53 3.77 9.93
N GLN A 81 -17.22 3.62 9.77
CA GLN A 81 -16.20 4.24 10.63
C GLN A 81 -15.89 5.66 10.14
N PHE A 82 -16.90 6.53 10.12
CA PHE A 82 -16.83 7.84 9.47
C PHE A 82 -15.74 8.77 10.04
N ASN A 83 -15.44 8.70 11.34
CA ASN A 83 -14.32 9.45 11.94
C ASN A 83 -12.97 9.12 11.27
N LYS A 84 -12.70 7.82 11.09
CA LYS A 84 -11.48 7.37 10.41
C LYS A 84 -11.50 7.70 8.92
N ALA A 85 -12.67 7.69 8.30
CA ALA A 85 -12.82 8.11 6.91
C ALA A 85 -12.41 9.57 6.73
N VAL A 86 -12.95 10.49 7.55
CA VAL A 86 -12.63 11.92 7.51
C VAL A 86 -11.14 12.18 7.75
N GLU A 87 -10.50 11.48 8.69
CA GLU A 87 -9.07 11.62 8.94
C GLU A 87 -8.25 11.28 7.69
N ASN A 88 -8.53 10.14 7.05
CA ASN A 88 -7.81 9.68 5.88
C ASN A 88 -8.07 10.57 4.66
N TYR A 89 -9.32 11.01 4.42
CA TYR A 89 -9.60 12.01 3.39
C TYR A 89 -8.87 13.33 3.63
N THR A 90 -8.73 13.76 4.89
CA THR A 90 -7.98 14.97 5.23
C THR A 90 -6.50 14.81 4.90
N LYS A 91 -5.90 13.64 5.14
CA LYS A 91 -4.52 13.34 4.71
C LYS A 91 -4.38 13.32 3.19
N ALA A 92 -5.34 12.74 2.46
CA ALA A 92 -5.36 12.77 1.00
C ALA A 92 -5.46 14.21 0.44
N LEU A 93 -6.32 15.06 1.01
CA LEU A 93 -6.44 16.47 0.60
C LEU A 93 -5.20 17.31 0.94
N LYS A 94 -4.42 16.95 1.96
CA LYS A 94 -3.12 17.62 2.20
C LYS A 94 -2.14 17.37 1.06
N LEU A 95 -2.22 16.20 0.41
CA LEU A 95 -1.33 15.82 -0.70
C LEU A 95 -1.87 16.29 -2.06
N ASN A 96 -3.19 16.30 -2.24
CA ASN A 96 -3.86 16.89 -3.40
C ASN A 96 -5.07 17.74 -2.96
N PRO A 97 -4.88 19.04 -2.68
CA PRO A 97 -5.96 19.92 -2.18
C PRO A 97 -7.11 20.16 -3.16
N ARG A 98 -6.91 19.87 -4.46
CA ARG A 98 -7.89 20.10 -5.52
C ARG A 98 -8.66 18.85 -5.92
N ASP A 99 -8.51 17.76 -5.17
CA ASP A 99 -9.19 16.51 -5.44
C ASP A 99 -10.68 16.59 -5.04
N SER A 100 -11.55 16.87 -6.02
CA SER A 100 -12.98 17.05 -5.80
C SER A 100 -13.68 15.78 -5.31
N ASP A 101 -13.23 14.60 -5.72
CA ASP A 101 -13.79 13.33 -5.25
C ASP A 101 -13.45 13.07 -3.78
N VAL A 102 -12.21 13.35 -3.38
CA VAL A 102 -11.82 13.26 -1.96
C VAL A 102 -12.62 14.25 -1.11
N ALA A 103 -12.78 15.49 -1.58
CA ALA A 103 -13.57 16.51 -0.87
C ALA A 103 -15.04 16.10 -0.74
N PHE A 104 -15.65 15.61 -1.82
CA PHE A 104 -17.03 15.11 -1.82
C PHE A 104 -17.22 13.95 -0.82
N ASN A 105 -16.33 12.96 -0.86
CA ASN A 105 -16.42 11.81 0.04
C ASN A 105 -16.18 12.19 1.51
N ARG A 106 -15.32 13.18 1.78
CA ARG A 106 -15.13 13.74 3.12
C ARG A 106 -16.40 14.42 3.63
N ASP A 107 -17.05 15.22 2.80
CA ASP A 107 -18.29 15.91 3.15
C ASP A 107 -19.42 14.91 3.45
N LEU A 108 -19.53 13.85 2.65
CA LEU A 108 -20.47 12.75 2.92
C LEU A 108 -20.20 12.11 4.29
N ALA A 109 -18.94 11.79 4.58
CA ALA A 109 -18.56 11.22 5.88
C ALA A 109 -18.79 12.19 7.05
N LEU A 110 -18.63 13.50 6.86
CA LEU A 110 -18.93 14.51 7.87
C LEU A 110 -20.44 14.63 8.15
N ARG A 111 -21.29 14.52 7.11
CA ARG A 111 -22.75 14.48 7.29
C ARG A 111 -23.17 13.26 8.08
N ALA A 112 -22.57 12.11 7.77
CA ALA A 112 -22.77 10.86 8.51
C ALA A 112 -22.50 10.99 10.02
N LEU A 113 -21.43 11.71 10.38
CA LEU A 113 -21.07 11.95 11.79
C LEU A 113 -22.03 12.89 12.51
N LYS A 114 -22.60 13.87 11.79
CA LYS A 114 -23.56 14.81 12.36
C LYS A 114 -24.93 14.18 12.57
N GLU A 115 -25.31 13.24 11.71
CA GLU A 115 -26.64 12.63 11.70
C GLU A 115 -26.57 11.09 11.73
N PRO A 116 -26.06 10.51 12.85
CA PRO A 116 -25.92 9.06 12.97
C PRO A 116 -27.29 8.36 12.89
N GLY A 117 -27.36 7.29 12.11
CA GLY A 117 -28.57 6.46 11.98
C GLY A 117 -29.58 6.92 10.93
N LYS A 118 -29.35 8.06 10.26
CA LYS A 118 -30.07 8.37 9.03
C LYS A 118 -29.40 7.69 7.84
N GLU A 119 -30.21 7.13 6.95
CA GLU A 119 -29.78 6.68 5.62
C GLU A 119 -29.20 7.90 4.89
N ILE A 120 -27.88 7.93 4.74
CA ILE A 120 -27.19 8.97 3.99
C ILE A 120 -27.28 8.59 2.51
N GLU A 121 -28.01 9.40 1.75
CA GLU A 121 -28.13 9.19 0.32
C GLU A 121 -26.76 9.44 -0.35
N GLY A 122 -26.20 8.39 -0.94
CA GLY A 122 -24.88 8.39 -1.58
C GLY A 122 -23.87 7.55 -0.80
N GLN A 123 -23.24 6.59 -1.48
CA GLN A 123 -22.11 5.84 -0.95
C GLN A 123 -20.79 6.53 -1.32
N PRO A 124 -19.73 6.39 -0.50
CA PRO A 124 -18.39 6.84 -0.87
C PRO A 124 -18.02 6.25 -2.24
N ARG A 125 -17.66 7.11 -3.19
CA ARG A 125 -17.28 6.63 -4.52
C ARG A 125 -15.84 6.15 -4.46
N PRO A 126 -15.49 4.92 -4.89
CA PRO A 126 -14.10 4.59 -5.15
C PRO A 126 -13.59 5.42 -6.33
N LYS A 127 -12.30 5.73 -6.37
CA LYS A 127 -11.69 6.40 -7.53
C LYS A 127 -11.79 5.43 -8.70
N LYS A 128 -12.26 5.91 -9.85
CA LYS A 128 -12.09 5.17 -11.10
C LYS A 128 -10.59 5.03 -11.31
N GLU A 129 -10.14 3.79 -11.52
CA GLU A 129 -8.72 3.44 -11.71
C GLU A 129 -8.01 4.47 -12.59
N ILE A 130 -6.82 4.90 -12.16
CA ILE A 130 -5.87 5.48 -13.10
C ILE A 130 -5.35 4.27 -13.87
N ALA A 131 -5.79 4.13 -15.13
CA ALA A 131 -5.25 3.16 -16.08
C ALA A 131 -3.73 3.36 -16.26
#